data_AF-A0A3D9SN59-F1
#
_entry.id   AF-A0A3D9SN59-F1
#
_cell.length_a   1.000
_cell.length_b   1.000
_cell.length_c   1.000
_cell.angle_alpha   90.00
_cell.angle_beta   90.00
_cell.angle_gamma   90.00
#
_symmetry.space_group_name_H-M   'P 1'
#
loop_
_entity.id
_entity.type
_entity.pdbx_description
1 polymer ?
#
loop_
_entity_poly.entity_id
_entity_poly.type
_entity_poly.pdbx_seq_one_letter_code
_entity_poly.pdbx_strand_id
1 'polypeptide(L)'
;MSLKLVLATRARRLLHSAVNRGWEWVQRHGEITPSTLGRRRFAHFGEGACIGFPTGAIYGEPWISIGDHTLIGTHCTISAGFVPGLDLGPDLVVRIGGSCSLGRGTHIVGHQSIVIGDDVFTGPNVYITDQNHSYGDLEVPIGRQWPENNPVEIGDGCWIGTGAIILPGTRLGRNVAVAGGAVVRGEFPDNCVIGGVPAKILRHHDPVEGWLPPMRPRTPSVTKEEFTMLSVCGHEGLQVMQDRLREETAGILQERLREDAQGLNGNGLNGHTLASENGSPAA
;
A
#
# COMPACT_ATOMS: atom_id res chain seq x y z
N MET A 1 42.93 24.11 -20.80
CA MET A 1 41.74 24.54 -20.02
C MET A 1 42.16 25.69 -19.12
N SER A 2 41.55 26.88 -19.22
CA SER A 2 42.02 28.09 -18.49
C SER A 2 41.99 27.90 -16.97
N LEU A 3 43.00 28.40 -16.24
CA LEU A 3 43.09 28.35 -14.77
C LEU A 3 41.81 28.89 -14.10
N LYS A 4 41.22 29.95 -14.68
CA LYS A 4 39.94 30.52 -14.24
C LYS A 4 38.80 29.50 -14.32
N LEU A 5 38.76 28.69 -15.38
CA LEU A 5 37.74 27.66 -15.58
C LEU A 5 37.89 26.50 -14.59
N VAL A 6 39.14 26.11 -14.27
CA VAL A 6 39.43 25.09 -13.27
C VAL A 6 39.02 25.54 -11.86
N LEU A 7 39.36 26.79 -11.49
CA LEU A 7 38.97 27.38 -10.21
C LEU A 7 37.45 27.53 -10.08
N ALA A 8 36.77 28.03 -11.11
CA ALA A 8 35.31 28.14 -11.14
C ALA A 8 34.64 26.77 -11.00
N THR A 9 35.17 25.74 -11.67
CA THR A 9 34.64 24.37 -11.56
C THR A 9 34.83 23.80 -10.15
N ARG A 10 35.99 24.05 -9.52
CA ARG A 10 36.24 23.62 -8.13
C ARG A 10 35.32 24.33 -7.13
N ALA A 11 35.16 25.65 -7.25
CA ALA A 11 34.26 26.43 -6.42
C ALA A 11 32.80 25.94 -6.53
N ARG A 12 32.33 25.68 -7.77
CA ARG A 12 30.99 25.11 -8.01
C ARG A 12 30.80 23.74 -7.36
N ARG A 13 31.81 22.86 -7.43
CA ARG A 13 31.76 21.53 -6.77
C ARG A 13 31.69 21.65 -5.25
N LEU A 14 32.48 22.56 -4.66
CA LEU A 14 32.46 22.79 -3.21
C LEU A 14 31.11 23.33 -2.74
N LEU A 15 30.57 24.33 -3.45
CA LEU A 15 29.25 24.87 -3.16
C LEU A 15 28.15 23.81 -3.28
N HIS A 16 28.16 23.00 -4.35
CA HIS A 16 27.24 21.89 -4.53
C HIS A 16 27.28 20.90 -3.36
N SER A 17 28.47 20.49 -2.93
CA SER A 17 28.63 19.59 -1.78
C SER A 17 28.14 20.23 -0.48
N ALA A 18 28.40 21.52 -0.27
CA ALA A 18 27.94 22.24 0.91
C ALA A 18 26.40 22.32 0.97
N VAL A 19 25.75 22.59 -0.16
CA VAL A 19 24.28 22.65 -0.26
C VAL A 19 23.66 21.29 0.05
N ASN A 20 24.14 20.21 -0.56
CA ASN A 20 23.58 18.88 -0.33
C ASN A 20 23.77 18.41 1.13
N ARG A 21 24.95 18.64 1.72
CA ARG A 21 25.18 18.33 3.14
C ARG A 21 24.30 19.17 4.07
N GLY A 22 24.10 20.45 3.72
CA GLY A 22 23.19 21.33 4.44
C GLY A 22 21.76 20.79 4.39
N TRP A 23 21.30 20.35 3.23
CA TRP A 23 19.97 19.76 3.06
C TRP A 23 19.81 18.42 3.80
N GLU A 24 20.79 17.53 3.73
CA GLU A 24 20.81 16.29 4.53
C GLU A 24 20.80 16.55 6.04
N TRP A 25 21.48 17.61 6.49
CA TRP A 25 21.41 18.04 7.88
C TRP A 25 20.01 18.54 8.25
N VAL A 26 19.38 19.35 7.39
CA VAL A 26 18.00 19.83 7.59
C VAL A 26 17.01 18.66 7.65
N GLN A 27 17.09 17.71 6.72
CA GLN A 27 16.20 16.54 6.70
C GLN A 27 16.32 15.72 7.98
N ARG A 28 17.55 15.41 8.43
CA ARG A 28 17.79 14.64 9.66
C ARG A 28 17.27 15.31 10.93
N HIS A 29 17.25 16.65 10.98
CA HIS A 29 16.82 17.39 12.18
C HIS A 29 15.39 17.93 12.06
N GLY A 30 14.78 17.86 10.88
CA GLY A 30 13.41 18.30 10.65
C GLY A 30 12.36 17.25 10.99
N GLU A 31 12.77 16.00 11.22
CA GLU A 31 11.89 14.89 11.59
C GLU A 31 11.09 15.21 12.86
N ILE A 32 9.81 14.88 12.81
CA ILE A 32 8.89 15.06 13.94
C ILE A 32 8.82 13.73 14.68
N THR A 33 9.29 13.73 15.92
CA THR A 33 9.29 12.58 16.83
C THR A 33 8.62 12.99 18.14
N PRO A 34 8.38 12.08 19.11
CA PRO A 34 7.79 12.44 20.39
C PRO A 34 8.61 13.49 21.15
N SER A 35 9.93 13.53 20.93
CA SER A 35 10.84 14.51 21.54
C SER A 35 10.96 15.83 20.76
N THR A 36 10.44 15.91 19.53
CA THR A 36 10.58 17.08 18.63
C THR A 36 9.25 17.63 18.10
N LEU A 37 8.12 17.37 18.76
CA LEU A 37 6.78 17.84 18.34
C LEU A 37 6.63 19.37 18.19
N GLY A 38 7.47 20.15 18.86
CA GLY A 38 7.41 21.61 18.85
C GLY A 38 6.07 22.13 19.37
N ARG A 39 5.32 22.83 18.52
CA ARG A 39 4.00 23.40 18.87
C ARG A 39 2.83 22.47 18.58
N ARG A 40 3.06 21.31 17.96
CA ARG A 40 2.00 20.37 17.59
C ARG A 40 1.35 19.78 18.83
N ARG A 41 0.06 19.45 18.72
CA ARG A 41 -0.77 18.93 19.80
C ARG A 41 -1.57 17.76 19.24
N PHE A 42 -0.87 16.67 18.92
CA PHE A 42 -1.53 15.43 18.54
C PHE A 42 -2.39 14.93 19.70
N ALA A 43 -3.53 14.30 19.40
CA ALA A 43 -4.33 13.60 20.41
C ALA A 43 -3.48 12.54 21.11
N HIS A 44 -2.70 11.82 20.32
CA HIS A 44 -1.68 10.88 20.76
C HIS A 44 -0.57 10.78 19.71
N PHE A 45 0.68 10.69 20.16
CA PHE A 45 1.85 10.50 19.32
C PHE A 45 2.78 9.52 20.03
N GLY A 46 2.72 8.26 19.59
CA GLY A 46 3.30 7.12 20.28
C GLY A 46 4.82 7.11 20.35
N GLU A 47 5.35 6.30 21.27
CA GLU A 47 6.79 6.10 21.43
C GLU A 47 7.41 5.57 20.14
N GLY A 48 8.55 6.13 19.73
CA GLY A 48 9.24 5.70 18.51
C GLY A 48 8.52 6.04 17.20
N ALA A 49 7.37 6.73 17.24
CA ALA A 49 6.73 7.25 16.04
C ALA A 49 7.58 8.36 15.40
N CYS A 50 7.57 8.47 14.07
CA CYS A 50 8.32 9.49 13.35
C CYS A 50 7.57 9.96 12.10
N ILE A 51 7.55 11.27 11.85
CA ILE A 51 7.14 11.86 10.58
C ILE A 51 8.37 12.46 9.89
N GLY A 52 8.67 11.95 8.70
CA GLY A 52 9.79 12.41 7.87
C GLY A 52 9.63 13.84 7.39
N PHE A 53 10.75 14.56 7.33
CA PHE A 53 10.82 15.93 6.81
C PHE A 53 11.35 15.98 5.37
N PRO A 54 10.83 16.87 4.50
CA PRO A 54 9.75 17.82 4.77
C PRO A 54 8.39 17.13 4.79
N THR A 55 7.42 17.70 5.50
CA THR A 55 6.04 17.21 5.55
C THR A 55 5.21 17.78 4.39
N GLY A 56 4.08 17.15 4.10
CA GLY A 56 2.97 17.81 3.42
C GLY A 56 2.20 18.71 4.40
N ALA A 57 0.88 18.82 4.22
CA ALA A 57 0.04 19.53 5.16
C ALA A 57 -0.26 18.67 6.39
N ILE A 58 -0.12 19.24 7.58
CA ILE A 58 -0.54 18.61 8.84
C ILE A 58 -1.38 19.63 9.59
N TYR A 59 -2.64 19.31 9.86
CA TYR A 59 -3.53 20.14 10.67
C TYR A 59 -4.66 19.31 11.27
N GLY A 60 -5.28 19.84 12.33
CA GLY A 60 -6.27 19.10 13.11
C GLY A 60 -5.60 18.10 14.05
N GLU A 61 -4.37 18.37 14.48
CA GLU A 61 -3.58 17.50 15.34
C GLU A 61 -4.35 17.00 16.58
N PRO A 62 -5.17 17.80 17.28
CA PRO A 62 -5.92 17.32 18.45
C PRO A 62 -6.90 16.17 18.17
N TRP A 63 -7.21 15.89 16.90
CA TRP A 63 -8.09 14.80 16.45
C TRP A 63 -7.33 13.72 15.67
N ILE A 64 -6.00 13.78 15.67
CA ILE A 64 -5.11 12.81 15.03
C ILE A 64 -4.37 12.03 16.12
N SER A 65 -4.50 10.71 16.07
CA SER A 65 -3.78 9.76 16.93
C SER A 65 -2.84 8.91 16.08
N ILE A 66 -1.57 8.85 16.46
CA ILE A 66 -0.53 8.03 15.81
C ILE A 66 0.06 7.10 16.87
N GLY A 67 -0.04 5.78 16.65
CA GLY A 67 0.44 4.76 17.57
C GLY A 67 1.97 4.60 17.60
N ASP A 68 2.42 3.73 18.51
CA ASP A 68 3.85 3.47 18.77
C ASP A 68 4.56 2.88 17.55
N HIS A 69 5.84 3.20 17.37
CA HIS A 69 6.71 2.66 16.33
C HIS A 69 6.20 2.84 14.89
N THR A 70 5.32 3.82 14.67
CA THR A 70 4.78 4.15 13.35
C THR A 70 5.65 5.14 12.60
N LEU A 71 6.07 4.76 11.40
CA LEU A 71 6.89 5.56 10.49
C LEU A 71 6.02 6.19 9.41
N ILE A 72 6.02 7.52 9.33
CA ILE A 72 5.32 8.28 8.30
C ILE A 72 6.37 8.91 7.39
N GLY A 73 6.34 8.55 6.11
CA GLY A 73 7.30 9.03 5.12
C GLY A 73 7.30 10.55 4.91
N THR A 74 8.28 11.02 4.15
CA THR A 74 8.36 12.44 3.78
C THR A 74 7.19 12.83 2.88
N HIS A 75 6.86 14.12 2.87
CA HIS A 75 5.79 14.72 2.08
C HIS A 75 4.38 14.15 2.33
N CYS A 76 4.18 13.39 3.39
CA CYS A 76 2.87 12.90 3.76
C CYS A 76 1.99 14.05 4.27
N THR A 77 0.71 13.99 3.91
CA THR A 77 -0.32 14.93 4.36
C THR A 77 -1.28 14.18 5.28
N ILE A 78 -1.55 14.75 6.45
CA ILE A 78 -2.52 14.20 7.41
C ILE A 78 -3.40 15.36 7.87
N SER A 79 -4.69 15.29 7.56
CA SER A 79 -5.65 16.31 7.96
C SER A 79 -6.85 15.69 8.65
N ALA A 80 -7.24 16.31 9.76
CA ALA A 80 -8.54 16.14 10.37
C ALA A 80 -9.34 17.43 10.21
N GLY A 81 -10.54 17.33 9.61
CA GLY A 81 -11.45 18.44 9.39
C GLY A 81 -11.28 19.17 8.04
N PHE A 82 -12.18 20.11 7.78
CA PHE A 82 -12.28 20.83 6.51
C PHE A 82 -11.22 21.92 6.33
N VAL A 83 -10.87 22.58 7.44
CA VAL A 83 -9.96 23.73 7.46
C VAL A 83 -9.15 23.73 8.76
N PRO A 84 -7.93 24.29 8.76
CA PRO A 84 -7.14 24.44 9.98
C PRO A 84 -7.88 25.27 11.04
N GLY A 85 -7.88 24.80 12.29
CA GLY A 85 -8.42 25.52 13.45
C GLY A 85 -9.92 25.34 13.72
N LEU A 86 -10.61 24.52 12.91
CA LEU A 86 -11.99 24.11 13.21
C LEU A 86 -12.01 23.17 14.42
N ASP A 87 -12.95 23.37 15.34
CA ASP A 87 -13.25 22.43 16.42
C ASP A 87 -14.12 21.29 15.88
N LEU A 88 -13.62 20.05 15.98
CA LEU A 88 -14.28 18.85 15.47
C LEU A 88 -15.00 18.06 16.58
N GLY A 89 -15.04 18.58 17.82
CA GLY A 89 -15.66 17.92 18.96
C GLY A 89 -14.69 16.99 19.72
N PRO A 90 -15.20 16.01 20.48
CA PRO A 90 -14.35 15.19 21.35
C PRO A 90 -13.73 13.96 20.65
N ASP A 91 -14.28 13.54 19.51
CA ASP A 91 -13.96 12.26 18.89
C ASP A 91 -12.76 12.35 17.94
N LEU A 92 -11.92 11.30 17.92
CA LEU A 92 -10.82 11.22 16.95
C LEU A 92 -11.35 11.11 15.53
N VAL A 93 -10.70 11.82 14.61
CA VAL A 93 -11.04 11.79 13.17
C VAL A 93 -10.06 10.92 12.39
N VAL A 94 -8.78 10.92 12.76
CA VAL A 94 -7.77 10.06 12.15
C VAL A 94 -7.06 9.26 13.23
N ARG A 95 -7.14 7.94 13.15
CA ARG A 95 -6.39 7.02 14.01
C ARG A 95 -5.49 6.14 13.14
N ILE A 96 -4.20 6.19 13.42
CA ILE A 96 -3.18 5.32 12.85
C ILE A 96 -2.64 4.45 13.96
N GLY A 97 -2.69 3.13 13.78
CA GLY A 97 -2.19 2.14 14.73
C GLY A 97 -0.67 2.19 14.94
N GLY A 98 -0.17 1.19 15.65
CA GLY A 98 1.23 0.97 15.90
C GLY A 98 1.92 0.20 14.78
N SER A 99 3.26 0.26 14.76
CA SER A 99 4.12 -0.49 13.83
C SER A 99 3.80 -0.28 12.35
N CYS A 100 3.17 0.84 11.99
CA CYS A 100 2.81 1.14 10.61
C CYS A 100 3.99 1.75 9.84
N SER A 101 3.98 1.60 8.52
CA SER A 101 4.96 2.24 7.63
C SER A 101 4.26 2.87 6.43
N LEU A 102 4.10 4.19 6.47
CA LEU A 102 3.43 4.94 5.41
C LEU A 102 4.42 5.48 4.40
N GLY A 103 4.29 5.04 3.14
CA GLY A 103 5.13 5.49 2.04
C GLY A 103 5.06 6.99 1.81
N ARG A 104 6.16 7.57 1.33
CA ARG A 104 6.31 8.99 0.98
C ARG A 104 5.11 9.51 0.18
N GLY A 105 4.66 10.72 0.49
CA GLY A 105 3.60 11.39 -0.25
C GLY A 105 2.22 10.79 -0.04
N THR A 106 2.03 9.93 0.96
CA THR A 106 0.70 9.42 1.33
C THR A 106 -0.16 10.55 1.89
N HIS A 107 -1.43 10.57 1.49
CA HIS A 107 -2.43 11.55 1.92
C HIS A 107 -3.51 10.85 2.71
N ILE A 108 -3.73 11.31 3.95
CA ILE A 108 -4.83 10.87 4.81
C ILE A 108 -5.69 12.10 5.09
N VAL A 109 -6.91 12.11 4.55
CA VAL A 109 -7.82 13.25 4.59
C VAL A 109 -9.12 12.81 5.26
N GLY A 110 -9.23 13.04 6.57
CA GLY A 110 -10.38 12.64 7.37
C GLY A 110 -11.27 13.83 7.74
N HIS A 111 -12.57 13.73 7.49
CA HIS A 111 -13.59 14.70 7.90
C HIS A 111 -14.59 14.10 8.92
N GLN A 112 -14.68 12.77 9.02
CA GLN A 112 -15.56 12.05 9.93
C GLN A 112 -14.79 11.00 10.76
N SER A 113 -14.22 9.97 10.12
CA SER A 113 -13.46 8.91 10.78
C SER A 113 -12.66 8.08 9.77
N ILE A 114 -11.34 8.08 9.92
CA ILE A 114 -10.41 7.16 9.27
C ILE A 114 -9.68 6.37 10.34
N VAL A 115 -9.81 5.05 10.29
CA VAL A 115 -9.13 4.13 11.20
C VAL A 115 -8.20 3.23 10.38
N ILE A 116 -6.92 3.30 10.69
CA ILE A 116 -5.87 2.40 10.21
C ILE A 116 -5.41 1.58 11.40
N GLY A 117 -5.51 0.24 11.29
CA GLY A 117 -5.08 -0.72 12.29
C GLY A 117 -3.57 -0.79 12.48
N ASP A 118 -3.12 -1.84 13.16
CA ASP A 118 -1.70 -2.08 13.44
C ASP A 118 -1.01 -2.78 12.26
N ASP A 119 0.31 -2.64 12.17
CA ASP A 119 1.13 -3.31 11.14
C ASP A 119 0.66 -3.03 9.70
N VAL A 120 0.10 -1.84 9.44
CA VAL A 120 -0.33 -1.43 8.09
C VAL A 120 0.79 -0.72 7.35
N PHE A 121 1.07 -1.20 6.14
CA PHE A 121 2.18 -0.75 5.32
C PHE A 121 1.64 -0.22 3.99
N THR A 122 2.15 0.94 3.56
CA THR A 122 1.76 1.53 2.28
C THR A 122 2.96 1.77 1.37
N GLY A 123 2.75 1.57 0.07
CA GLY A 123 3.62 2.13 -0.95
C GLY A 123 3.52 3.67 -0.99
N PRO A 124 4.37 4.34 -1.77
CA PRO A 124 4.30 5.79 -1.92
C PRO A 124 2.98 6.27 -2.55
N ASN A 125 2.62 7.52 -2.24
CA ASN A 125 1.53 8.26 -2.87
C ASN A 125 0.15 7.58 -2.79
N VAL A 126 -0.14 6.88 -1.69
CA VAL A 126 -1.49 6.36 -1.43
C VAL A 126 -2.40 7.50 -0.98
N TYR A 127 -3.65 7.49 -1.43
CA TYR A 127 -4.67 8.48 -1.03
C TYR A 127 -5.78 7.78 -0.25
N ILE A 128 -6.04 8.24 0.98
CA ILE A 128 -7.07 7.70 1.88
C ILE A 128 -7.99 8.85 2.29
N THR A 129 -9.28 8.73 1.99
CA THR A 129 -10.28 9.76 2.32
C THR A 129 -11.60 9.15 2.74
N ASP A 130 -12.24 9.75 3.73
CA ASP A 130 -13.62 9.44 4.14
C ASP A 130 -14.63 10.44 3.59
N GLN A 131 -14.21 11.48 2.85
CA GLN A 131 -15.10 12.46 2.23
C GLN A 131 -15.10 12.35 0.70
N ASN A 132 -16.26 12.63 0.09
CA ASN A 132 -16.34 13.00 -1.32
C ASN A 132 -17.44 14.06 -1.57
N HIS A 133 -17.34 14.78 -2.69
CA HIS A 133 -18.40 15.70 -3.10
C HIS A 133 -19.64 14.95 -3.57
N SER A 134 -20.82 15.40 -3.13
CA SER A 134 -22.09 14.99 -3.71
C SER A 134 -22.30 15.63 -5.09
N TYR A 135 -23.09 14.95 -5.90
CA TYR A 135 -23.42 15.36 -7.28
C TYR A 135 -24.89 15.05 -7.63
N GLY A 136 -25.73 14.83 -6.62
CA GLY A 136 -27.13 14.42 -6.81
C GLY A 136 -28.06 15.57 -7.22
N ASP A 137 -27.72 16.81 -6.87
CA ASP A 137 -28.46 17.99 -7.30
C ASP A 137 -27.89 18.50 -8.64
N LEU A 138 -28.70 18.48 -9.70
CA LEU A 138 -28.27 18.90 -11.03
C LEU A 138 -28.26 20.42 -11.22
N GLU A 139 -28.95 21.17 -10.34
CA GLU A 139 -29.07 22.63 -10.41
C GLU A 139 -27.97 23.35 -9.61
N VAL A 140 -27.27 22.62 -8.72
CA VAL A 140 -26.22 23.16 -7.87
C VAL A 140 -24.84 22.66 -8.34
N PRO A 141 -23.87 23.53 -8.62
CA PRO A 141 -22.51 23.08 -8.97
C PRO A 141 -21.92 22.16 -7.90
N ILE A 142 -21.21 21.09 -8.31
CA ILE A 142 -20.65 20.06 -7.41
C ILE A 142 -19.91 20.66 -6.21
N GLY A 143 -19.06 21.66 -6.42
CA GLY A 143 -18.28 22.29 -5.33
C GLY A 143 -19.11 23.12 -4.33
N ARG A 144 -20.42 23.30 -4.59
CA ARG A 144 -21.38 23.95 -3.70
C ARG A 144 -22.33 22.95 -3.03
N GLN A 145 -22.31 21.69 -3.44
CA GLN A 145 -23.08 20.64 -2.79
C GLN A 145 -22.36 20.20 -1.51
N TRP A 146 -23.14 19.94 -0.46
CA TRP A 146 -22.59 19.46 0.81
C TRP A 146 -21.94 18.08 0.58
N PRO A 147 -20.73 17.82 1.12
CA PRO A 147 -20.05 16.55 0.89
C PRO A 147 -20.71 15.40 1.65
N GLU A 148 -20.54 14.20 1.11
CA GLU A 148 -20.87 12.93 1.75
C GLU A 148 -19.63 12.36 2.41
N ASN A 149 -19.71 12.20 3.73
CA ASN A 149 -18.68 11.55 4.51
C ASN A 149 -19.12 10.12 4.85
N ASN A 150 -18.23 9.15 4.64
CA ASN A 150 -18.44 7.75 5.00
C ASN A 150 -17.14 7.19 5.58
N PRO A 151 -17.15 6.65 6.82
CA PRO A 151 -15.94 6.19 7.50
C PRO A 151 -15.12 5.20 6.67
N VAL A 152 -13.81 5.25 6.87
CA VAL A 152 -12.86 4.29 6.29
C VAL A 152 -12.21 3.49 7.40
N GLU A 153 -12.18 2.18 7.23
CA GLU A 153 -11.54 1.24 8.15
C GLU A 153 -10.57 0.33 7.39
N ILE A 154 -9.32 0.29 7.84
CA ILE A 154 -8.28 -0.58 7.32
C ILE A 154 -7.80 -1.47 8.45
N GLY A 155 -8.07 -2.77 8.35
CA GLY A 155 -7.68 -3.76 9.35
C GLY A 155 -6.18 -4.00 9.42
N ASP A 156 -5.77 -4.72 10.45
CA ASP A 156 -4.36 -4.94 10.78
C ASP A 156 -3.62 -5.72 9.68
N GLY A 157 -2.31 -5.49 9.54
CA GLY A 157 -1.44 -6.25 8.62
C GLY A 157 -1.70 -5.97 7.13
N CYS A 158 -2.51 -4.98 6.79
CA CYS A 158 -2.80 -4.65 5.39
C CYS A 158 -1.57 -4.09 4.67
N TRP A 159 -1.43 -4.48 3.40
CA TRP A 159 -0.48 -3.86 2.46
C TRP A 159 -1.24 -3.04 1.42
N ILE A 160 -0.95 -1.74 1.31
CA ILE A 160 -1.59 -0.86 0.34
C ILE A 160 -0.58 -0.44 -0.71
N GLY A 161 -0.71 -0.97 -1.93
CA GLY A 161 0.22 -0.70 -3.01
C GLY A 161 0.30 0.77 -3.44
N THR A 162 1.46 1.15 -3.98
CA THR A 162 1.76 2.50 -4.50
C THR A 162 0.63 3.08 -5.32
N GLY A 163 0.24 4.32 -5.03
CA GLY A 163 -0.77 5.04 -5.81
C GLY A 163 -2.20 4.53 -5.69
N ALA A 164 -2.49 3.60 -4.78
CA ALA A 164 -3.87 3.17 -4.53
C ALA A 164 -4.69 4.32 -3.90
N ILE A 165 -5.97 4.35 -4.22
CA ILE A 165 -6.96 5.32 -3.76
C ILE A 165 -8.02 4.59 -2.95
N ILE A 166 -8.10 4.87 -1.66
CA ILE A 166 -9.09 4.33 -0.72
C ILE A 166 -10.20 5.37 -0.57
N LEU A 167 -11.39 5.05 -1.06
CA LEU A 167 -12.54 5.96 -1.12
C LEU A 167 -13.45 5.83 0.12
N PRO A 168 -14.36 6.81 0.33
CA PRO A 168 -15.27 6.80 1.47
C PRO A 168 -16.11 5.52 1.56
N GLY A 169 -16.32 5.06 2.79
CA GLY A 169 -17.08 3.83 3.08
C GLY A 169 -16.31 2.54 2.81
N THR A 170 -14.99 2.60 2.57
CA THR A 170 -14.18 1.40 2.41
C THR A 170 -13.91 0.73 3.75
N ARG A 171 -14.11 -0.59 3.82
CA ARG A 171 -13.73 -1.43 4.96
C ARG A 171 -12.85 -2.57 4.47
N LEU A 172 -11.60 -2.61 4.90
CA LEU A 172 -10.69 -3.72 4.66
C LEU A 172 -10.59 -4.56 5.94
N GLY A 173 -10.79 -5.87 5.81
CA GLY A 173 -10.44 -6.83 6.86
C GLY A 173 -8.92 -6.88 7.10
N ARG A 174 -8.47 -7.81 7.93
CA ARG A 174 -7.04 -7.97 8.23
C ARG A 174 -6.29 -8.60 7.06
N ASN A 175 -5.00 -8.30 6.94
CA ASN A 175 -4.09 -8.88 5.93
C ASN A 175 -4.58 -8.73 4.49
N VAL A 176 -5.30 -7.66 4.17
CA VAL A 176 -5.71 -7.37 2.79
C VAL A 176 -4.53 -6.75 2.02
N ALA A 177 -4.24 -7.31 0.85
CA ALA A 177 -3.23 -6.78 -0.06
C ALA A 177 -3.90 -6.01 -1.21
N VAL A 178 -3.73 -4.70 -1.24
CA VAL A 178 -4.23 -3.82 -2.30
C VAL A 178 -3.14 -3.64 -3.36
N ALA A 179 -3.45 -3.96 -4.61
CA ALA A 179 -2.55 -3.73 -5.74
C ALA A 179 -2.30 -2.22 -5.96
N GLY A 180 -1.13 -1.88 -6.49
CA GLY A 180 -0.81 -0.49 -6.83
C GLY A 180 -1.78 0.10 -7.86
N GLY A 181 -2.11 1.38 -7.69
CA GLY A 181 -3.03 2.12 -8.58
C GLY A 181 -4.50 1.69 -8.51
N ALA A 182 -4.89 0.83 -7.56
CA ALA A 182 -6.27 0.41 -7.40
C ALA A 182 -7.16 1.56 -6.85
N VAL A 183 -8.43 1.60 -7.27
CA VAL A 183 -9.45 2.50 -6.70
C VAL A 183 -10.43 1.64 -5.90
N VAL A 184 -10.35 1.74 -4.58
CA VAL A 184 -11.03 0.85 -3.65
C VAL A 184 -12.25 1.53 -3.06
N ARG A 185 -13.39 0.84 -3.14
CA ARG A 185 -14.66 1.23 -2.51
C ARG A 185 -15.44 -0.04 -2.14
N GLY A 186 -16.04 -0.04 -0.94
CA GLY A 186 -16.83 -1.15 -0.41
C GLY A 186 -16.08 -1.98 0.62
N GLU A 187 -16.62 -3.15 0.93
CA GLU A 187 -16.12 -4.02 1.99
C GLU A 187 -15.37 -5.23 1.41
N PHE A 188 -14.21 -5.53 1.98
CA PHE A 188 -13.35 -6.63 1.56
C PHE A 188 -12.96 -7.48 2.78
N PRO A 189 -13.17 -8.80 2.75
CA PRO A 189 -12.92 -9.66 3.90
C PRO A 189 -11.42 -9.86 4.15
N ASP A 190 -11.12 -10.44 5.31
CA ASP A 190 -9.76 -10.83 5.70
C ASP A 190 -9.03 -11.65 4.63
N ASN A 191 -7.71 -11.51 4.57
CA ASN A 191 -6.81 -12.36 3.78
C ASN A 191 -7.18 -12.43 2.27
N CYS A 192 -7.49 -11.28 1.67
CA CYS A 192 -7.70 -11.19 0.22
C CYS A 192 -6.70 -10.25 -0.45
N VAL A 193 -6.53 -10.45 -1.76
CA VAL A 193 -5.77 -9.59 -2.65
C VAL A 193 -6.75 -8.89 -3.56
N ILE A 194 -6.74 -7.56 -3.57
CA ILE A 194 -7.68 -6.75 -4.36
C ILE A 194 -6.91 -5.84 -5.33
N GLY A 195 -7.53 -5.51 -6.46
CA GLY A 195 -6.94 -4.59 -7.42
C GLY A 195 -7.88 -4.19 -8.54
N GLY A 196 -7.49 -3.15 -9.29
CA GLY A 196 -8.26 -2.61 -10.41
C GLY A 196 -8.99 -1.29 -10.08
N VAL A 197 -9.68 -0.76 -11.09
CA VAL A 197 -10.47 0.48 -11.03
C VAL A 197 -11.85 0.20 -11.64
N PRO A 198 -12.90 -0.08 -10.83
CA PRO A 198 -12.87 -0.25 -9.38
C PRO A 198 -12.19 -1.54 -8.94
N ALA A 199 -11.71 -1.59 -7.70
CA ALA A 199 -11.04 -2.74 -7.15
C ALA A 199 -11.99 -3.94 -7.02
N LYS A 200 -11.47 -5.13 -7.33
CA LYS A 200 -12.14 -6.42 -7.16
C LYS A 200 -11.21 -7.40 -6.46
N ILE A 201 -11.78 -8.41 -5.80
CA ILE A 201 -11.00 -9.52 -5.26
C ILE A 201 -10.36 -10.29 -6.43
N LEU A 202 -9.04 -10.30 -6.45
CA LEU A 202 -8.21 -11.03 -7.42
C LEU A 202 -7.84 -12.42 -6.88
N ARG A 203 -7.74 -12.53 -5.55
CA ARG A 203 -7.42 -13.75 -4.82
C ARG A 203 -7.96 -13.66 -3.40
N HIS A 204 -8.40 -14.76 -2.81
CA HIS A 204 -8.77 -14.83 -1.40
C HIS A 204 -8.26 -16.12 -0.78
N HIS A 205 -8.13 -16.14 0.55
CA HIS A 205 -7.75 -17.33 1.29
C HIS A 205 -9.00 -17.99 1.88
N ASP A 206 -9.32 -19.19 1.41
CA ASP A 206 -10.30 -20.07 2.04
C ASP A 206 -9.64 -20.89 3.16
N PRO A 207 -10.27 -21.07 4.33
CA PRO A 207 -9.67 -21.82 5.44
C PRO A 207 -9.41 -23.32 5.15
N VAL A 208 -10.15 -23.90 4.21
CA VAL A 208 -10.07 -25.33 3.86
C VAL A 208 -9.28 -25.52 2.58
N GLU A 209 -9.57 -24.74 1.54
CA GLU A 209 -8.96 -24.88 0.22
C GLU A 209 -7.66 -24.07 0.07
N GLY A 210 -7.38 -23.16 1.01
CA GLY A 210 -6.24 -22.26 0.97
C GLY A 210 -6.43 -21.11 -0.02
N TRP A 211 -5.36 -20.67 -0.68
CA TRP A 211 -5.43 -19.54 -1.60
C TRP A 211 -6.19 -19.89 -2.90
N LEU A 212 -7.15 -19.05 -3.27
CA LEU A 212 -7.96 -19.19 -4.47
C LEU A 212 -7.90 -17.91 -5.33
N PRO A 213 -7.33 -17.96 -6.55
CA PRO A 213 -6.68 -19.13 -7.16
C PRO A 213 -5.36 -19.51 -6.45
N PRO A 214 -4.94 -20.79 -6.49
CA PRO A 214 -3.74 -21.27 -5.83
C PRO A 214 -2.50 -20.42 -6.11
N MET A 215 -1.64 -20.31 -5.10
CA MET A 215 -0.34 -19.69 -5.30
C MET A 215 0.45 -20.46 -6.35
N ARG A 216 1.18 -19.72 -7.19
CA ARG A 216 2.20 -20.36 -8.03
C ARG A 216 3.21 -21.03 -7.09
N PRO A 217 3.68 -22.24 -7.41
CA PRO A 217 4.78 -22.86 -6.68
C PRO A 217 5.92 -21.85 -6.59
N ARG A 218 6.58 -21.77 -5.44
CA ARG A 218 7.82 -21.01 -5.35
C ARG A 218 8.77 -21.55 -6.42
N THR A 219 9.26 -20.67 -7.29
CA THR A 219 10.43 -21.02 -8.10
C THR A 219 11.52 -21.48 -7.14
N PRO A 220 12.25 -22.56 -7.45
CA PRO A 220 13.31 -23.03 -6.58
C PRO A 220 14.28 -21.89 -6.29
N SER A 221 14.56 -21.66 -5.00
CA SER A 221 15.50 -20.64 -4.60
C SER A 221 16.93 -21.11 -4.87
N VAL A 222 17.78 -20.21 -5.34
CA VAL A 222 19.22 -20.42 -5.40
C VAL A 222 19.74 -20.39 -3.97
N THR A 223 20.49 -21.42 -3.58
CA THR A 223 21.18 -21.46 -2.29
C THR A 223 22.33 -20.46 -2.26
N LYS A 224 22.80 -20.11 -1.06
CA LYS A 224 23.92 -19.16 -0.90
C LYS A 224 25.21 -19.72 -1.53
N GLU A 225 25.39 -21.03 -1.45
CA GLU A 225 26.50 -21.78 -2.03
C GLU A 225 26.45 -21.72 -3.56
N GLU A 226 25.29 -21.96 -4.18
CA GLU A 226 25.11 -21.87 -5.64
C GLU A 226 25.31 -20.44 -6.15
N PHE A 227 24.85 -19.44 -5.40
CA PHE A 227 25.09 -18.04 -5.73
C PHE A 227 26.59 -17.68 -5.65
N THR A 228 27.30 -18.29 -4.73
CA THR A 228 28.76 -18.15 -4.63
C THR A 228 29.46 -18.83 -5.81
N MET A 229 29.01 -20.02 -6.22
CA MET A 229 29.52 -20.73 -7.41
C MET A 229 29.30 -19.94 -8.71
N LEU A 230 28.16 -19.25 -8.87
CA LEU A 230 27.92 -18.30 -9.97
C LEU A 230 28.96 -17.18 -10.00
N SER A 231 29.37 -16.70 -8.82
CA SER A 231 30.34 -15.61 -8.68
C SER A 231 31.77 -16.06 -8.98
N VAL A 232 32.07 -17.36 -8.84
CA VAL A 232 33.42 -17.93 -9.01
C VAL A 232 33.63 -18.56 -10.39
N CYS A 233 32.64 -19.31 -10.90
CA CYS A 233 32.74 -20.09 -12.14
C CYS A 233 31.95 -19.49 -13.32
N GLY A 234 31.28 -18.33 -13.13
CA GLY A 234 30.61 -17.58 -14.19
C GLY A 234 29.63 -18.44 -15.01
N HIS A 235 29.97 -18.68 -16.29
CA HIS A 235 29.10 -19.39 -17.24
C HIS A 235 28.85 -20.86 -16.87
N GLU A 236 29.86 -21.58 -16.38
CA GLU A 236 29.71 -23.00 -16.00
C GLU A 236 28.79 -23.16 -14.78
N GLY A 237 28.96 -22.30 -13.77
CA GLY A 237 28.08 -22.25 -12.60
C GLY A 237 26.64 -21.91 -12.98
N LEU A 238 26.46 -21.02 -13.97
CA LEU A 238 25.14 -20.64 -14.50
C LEU A 238 24.49 -21.78 -15.28
N GLN A 239 25.26 -22.53 -16.06
CA GLN A 239 24.75 -23.67 -16.82
C GLN A 239 24.27 -24.79 -15.90
N VAL A 240 25.08 -25.16 -14.89
CA VAL A 240 24.71 -26.17 -13.88
C VAL A 240 23.43 -25.76 -13.12
N MET A 241 23.33 -24.50 -12.73
CA MET A 241 22.13 -23.98 -12.08
C MET A 241 20.91 -24.02 -13.00
N GLN A 242 21.05 -23.61 -14.27
CA GLN A 242 19.95 -23.65 -15.23
C GLN A 242 19.45 -25.07 -15.48
N ASP A 243 20.34 -26.05 -15.59
CA ASP A 243 19.97 -27.44 -15.85
C ASP A 243 19.25 -28.06 -14.63
N ARG A 244 19.72 -27.79 -13.40
CA ARG A 244 19.01 -28.19 -12.17
C ARG A 244 17.61 -27.56 -12.09
N LEU A 245 17.51 -26.26 -12.34
CA LEU A 245 16.21 -25.56 -12.30
C LEU A 245 15.24 -26.10 -13.35
N ARG A 246 15.74 -26.48 -14.55
CA ARG A 246 14.93 -27.13 -15.58
C ARG A 246 14.44 -28.50 -15.15
N GLU A 247 15.31 -29.32 -14.56
CA GLU A 247 14.94 -30.65 -14.04
C GLU A 247 13.89 -30.55 -12.93
N GLU A 248 14.08 -29.64 -11.98
CA GLU A 248 13.15 -29.42 -10.87
C GLU A 248 11.80 -28.87 -11.37
N THR A 249 11.83 -27.93 -12.31
CA THR A 249 10.60 -27.41 -12.97
C THR A 249 9.89 -28.50 -13.77
N ALA A 250 10.63 -29.37 -14.47
CA ALA A 250 10.08 -30.49 -15.21
C ALA A 250 9.45 -31.53 -14.28
N GLY A 251 10.05 -31.81 -13.13
CA GLY A 251 9.50 -32.66 -12.07
C GLY A 251 8.17 -32.12 -11.54
N ILE A 252 8.13 -30.84 -11.16
CA ILE A 252 6.92 -30.15 -10.69
C ILE A 252 5.81 -30.17 -11.76
N LEU A 253 6.18 -29.98 -13.04
CA LEU A 253 5.21 -30.01 -14.14
C LEU A 253 4.66 -31.42 -14.37
N GLN A 254 5.50 -32.46 -14.30
CA GLN A 254 5.06 -33.86 -14.43
C GLN A 254 4.15 -34.28 -13.28
N GLU A 255 4.44 -33.85 -12.05
CA GLU A 255 3.59 -34.09 -10.88
C GLU A 255 2.21 -33.44 -11.06
N ARG A 256 2.17 -32.17 -11.50
CA ARG A 256 0.91 -31.48 -11.84
C ARG A 256 0.11 -32.18 -12.94
N LEU A 257 0.76 -32.59 -14.03
CA LEU A 257 0.08 -33.32 -15.10
C LEU A 257 -0.49 -34.67 -14.61
N ARG A 258 0.15 -35.30 -13.62
CA ARG A 258 -0.38 -36.52 -12.98
C ARG A 258 -1.57 -36.21 -12.07
N GLU A 259 -1.51 -35.14 -11.28
CA GLU A 259 -2.61 -34.69 -10.42
C GLU A 259 -3.83 -34.28 -11.24
N ASP A 260 -3.64 -33.52 -12.32
CA ASP A 260 -4.71 -33.14 -13.25
C ASP A 260 -5.33 -34.37 -13.94
N ALA A 261 -4.50 -35.35 -14.35
CA ALA A 261 -4.97 -36.60 -14.93
C ALA A 261 -5.73 -37.50 -13.92
N GLN A 262 -5.36 -37.47 -12.64
CA GLN A 262 -6.07 -38.17 -11.56
C GLN A 262 -7.38 -37.47 -11.20
N GLY A 263 -7.43 -36.14 -11.19
CA GLY A 263 -8.65 -35.35 -11.01
C GLY A 263 -9.68 -35.55 -12.13
N LEU A 264 -9.22 -35.76 -13.37
CA LEU A 264 -10.09 -36.09 -14.51
C LEU A 264 -10.68 -37.51 -14.43
N ASN A 265 -9.98 -38.46 -13.82
CA ASN A 265 -10.46 -39.84 -13.63
C ASN A 265 -11.40 -40.00 -12.42
N GLY A 266 -11.48 -39.01 -11.51
CA GLY A 266 -12.36 -39.00 -10.35
C GLY A 266 -13.77 -38.48 -10.59
N ASN A 267 -14.01 -37.78 -11.71
CA ASN A 267 -15.34 -37.29 -12.11
C ASN A 267 -15.93 -38.14 -13.24
N GLY A 268 -16.10 -39.42 -12.96
CA GLY A 268 -16.93 -40.31 -13.77
C GLY A 268 -18.41 -40.14 -13.41
N LEU A 269 -19.21 -39.70 -14.38
CA LEU A 269 -20.65 -39.90 -14.50
C LEU A 269 -21.54 -39.14 -13.50
N ASN A 270 -22.02 -37.96 -13.93
CA ASN A 270 -23.43 -37.62 -13.82
C ASN A 270 -23.81 -36.73 -15.01
N GLY A 271 -24.35 -37.37 -16.05
CA GLY A 271 -25.02 -36.68 -17.13
C GLY A 271 -26.34 -36.12 -16.65
N HIS A 272 -26.59 -34.85 -16.91
CA HIS A 272 -27.93 -34.33 -17.08
C HIS A 272 -27.94 -33.28 -18.17
N THR A 273 -28.34 -33.73 -19.36
CA THR A 273 -29.05 -32.93 -20.35
C THR A 273 -30.30 -32.36 -19.68
N LEU A 274 -30.54 -31.05 -19.79
CA LEU A 274 -31.87 -30.47 -20.01
C LEU A 274 -31.77 -28.97 -20.30
N ALA A 275 -32.52 -28.57 -21.32
CA ALA A 275 -32.66 -27.23 -21.87
C ALA A 275 -33.36 -26.26 -20.90
N SER A 276 -33.11 -24.96 -21.07
CA SER A 276 -34.20 -23.98 -21.11
C SER A 276 -33.75 -22.71 -21.85
N GLU A 277 -34.44 -22.43 -22.94
CA GLU A 277 -34.65 -21.09 -23.48
C GLU A 277 -35.52 -20.29 -22.50
N ASN A 278 -35.18 -19.00 -22.30
CA ASN A 278 -36.08 -17.85 -22.44
C ASN A 278 -35.58 -16.64 -21.62
N GLY A 279 -35.51 -15.47 -22.28
CA GLY A 279 -35.50 -14.18 -21.58
C GLY A 279 -34.66 -13.08 -22.25
N SER A 280 -35.25 -12.39 -23.22
CA SER A 280 -34.74 -11.26 -24.02
C SER A 280 -34.21 -10.02 -23.26
N PRO A 281 -33.58 -9.06 -23.97
CA PRO A 281 -32.67 -8.04 -23.41
C PRO A 281 -33.30 -6.65 -23.17
N ALA A 282 -32.51 -5.81 -22.49
CA ALA A 282 -32.47 -4.35 -22.55
C ALA A 282 -33.70 -3.52 -22.10
N ALA A 283 -33.50 -2.79 -21.00
CA ALA A 283 -33.79 -1.36 -20.86
C ALA A 283 -32.79 -0.75 -19.87
#